data_AF-A0A7S4GJH7-F1
#
_entry.id   AF-A0A7S4GJH7-F1
#
_cell.length_a   1.000
_cell.length_b   1.000
_cell.length_c   1.000
_cell.angle_alpha   90.00
_cell.angle_beta   90.00
_cell.angle_gamma   90.00
#
_symmetry.space_group_name_H-M   'P 1'
#
loop_
_entity.id
_entity.type
_entity.pdbx_description
1 polymer ?
#
loop_
_entity_poly.entity_id
_entity_poly.type
_entity_poly.pdbx_seq_one_letter_code
_entity_poly.pdbx_strand_id
1 'polypeptide(L)'
;MSKHVLEMRTVVNETDLSRLAGKWFAFMRDLEKKTVAEVETSYEEMINEIDLFEFNLSQNGIRVQTAEHDVHKLKEQESVLGKEIAQGGGKIVALKDSLVQERQERKHQEEYDAIAATILQHHDRATLAKEVDSLQKDIAQEEQDKSRQDRMLEMRSKQFQLLLTTIEDLEEELVGEKDDAEDDAMQT
;
A
#
# COMPACT_ATOMS: atom_id res chain seq x y z
N MET A 1 53.43 -2.20 -27.14
CA MET A 1 54.06 -3.35 -26.45
C MET A 1 53.01 -4.45 -26.31
N SER A 2 53.32 -5.69 -26.69
CA SER A 2 52.39 -6.83 -26.59
C SER A 2 52.20 -7.27 -25.12
N LYS A 3 51.01 -7.75 -24.74
CA LYS A 3 50.68 -8.27 -23.38
C LYS A 3 51.73 -9.28 -22.89
N HIS A 4 52.16 -10.15 -23.80
CA HIS A 4 53.19 -11.16 -23.57
C HIS A 4 54.56 -10.58 -23.16
N VAL A 5 54.93 -9.41 -23.70
CA VAL A 5 56.20 -8.74 -23.37
C VAL A 5 56.14 -8.16 -21.95
N LEU A 6 54.98 -7.66 -21.52
CA LEU A 6 54.78 -7.16 -20.17
C LEU A 6 54.76 -8.31 -19.15
N GLU A 7 54.09 -9.41 -19.47
CA GLU A 7 54.07 -10.62 -18.64
C GLU A 7 55.47 -11.20 -18.45
N MET A 8 56.24 -11.36 -19.54
CA MET A 8 57.63 -11.81 -19.43
C MET A 8 58.49 -10.85 -18.61
N ARG A 9 58.30 -9.54 -18.78
CA ARG A 9 59.03 -8.53 -17.99
C ARG A 9 58.70 -8.60 -16.50
N THR A 10 57.44 -8.86 -16.14
CA THR A 10 57.03 -9.02 -14.75
C THR A 10 57.52 -10.32 -14.12
N VAL A 11 57.61 -11.40 -14.91
CA VAL A 11 58.09 -12.70 -14.43
C VAL A 11 59.62 -12.70 -14.25
N VAL A 12 60.35 -12.15 -15.21
CA VAL A 12 61.82 -12.13 -15.24
C VAL A 12 62.44 -11.25 -14.15
N ASN A 13 61.73 -10.21 -13.69
CA ASN A 13 62.19 -9.24 -12.70
C ASN A 13 63.57 -8.63 -13.03
N GLU A 14 63.58 -7.40 -13.55
CA GLU A 14 64.79 -6.72 -14.02
C GLU A 14 65.89 -6.60 -12.95
N THR A 15 65.54 -6.58 -11.66
CA THR A 15 66.54 -6.52 -10.58
C THR A 15 67.30 -7.82 -10.42
N ASP A 16 66.61 -8.97 -10.53
CA ASP A 16 67.23 -10.29 -10.39
C ASP A 16 68.12 -10.57 -11.60
N LEU A 17 67.66 -10.20 -12.80
CA LEU A 17 68.44 -10.29 -14.03
C LEU A 17 69.69 -9.38 -13.99
N SER A 18 69.55 -8.14 -13.50
CA SER A 18 70.67 -7.21 -13.36
C SER A 18 71.70 -7.72 -12.34
N ARG A 19 71.26 -8.40 -11.27
CA ARG A 19 72.14 -8.99 -10.27
C ARG A 19 72.92 -10.18 -10.83
N LEU A 20 72.25 -11.08 -11.56
CA LEU A 20 72.88 -12.20 -12.26
C LEU A 20 73.90 -11.72 -13.29
N ALA A 21 73.55 -10.72 -14.11
CA ALA A 21 74.47 -10.13 -15.07
C ALA A 21 75.70 -9.50 -14.40
N GLY A 22 75.52 -8.80 -13.26
CA GLY A 22 76.61 -8.25 -12.48
C GLY A 22 77.58 -9.32 -11.96
N LYS A 23 77.06 -10.43 -11.44
CA LYS A 23 77.88 -11.58 -10.99
C LYS A 23 78.59 -12.28 -12.15
N TRP A 24 77.95 -12.42 -13.30
CA TRP A 24 78.58 -12.95 -14.51
C TRP A 24 79.79 -12.11 -14.93
N PHE A 25 79.66 -10.78 -15.01
CA PHE A 25 80.78 -9.92 -15.36
C PHE A 25 81.91 -9.95 -14.32
N ALA A 26 81.57 -10.11 -13.04
CA ALA A 26 82.57 -10.28 -11.98
C ALA A 26 83.35 -11.60 -12.14
N PHE A 27 82.65 -12.71 -12.38
CA PHE A 27 83.26 -14.02 -12.65
C PHE A 27 84.18 -13.98 -13.88
N MET A 28 83.72 -13.37 -14.98
CA MET A 28 84.53 -13.22 -16.20
C MET A 28 85.83 -12.44 -15.97
N ARG A 29 85.80 -11.42 -15.10
CA ARG A 29 87.00 -10.65 -14.73
C ARG A 29 87.94 -11.46 -13.84
N ASP A 30 87.38 -12.29 -12.97
CA ASP A 30 88.13 -13.11 -12.02
C ASP A 30 88.88 -14.26 -12.73
N LEU A 31 88.33 -14.78 -13.84
CA LEU A 31 88.99 -15.75 -14.73
C LEU A 31 90.33 -15.26 -15.29
N GLU A 32 90.49 -13.95 -15.52
CA GLU A 32 91.72 -13.39 -16.12
C GLU A 32 92.80 -13.06 -15.07
N LYS A 33 92.43 -12.92 -13.79
CA LYS A 33 93.28 -12.22 -12.79
C LYS A 33 93.56 -13.01 -11.52
N LYS A 34 92.78 -14.05 -11.23
CA LYS A 34 92.84 -14.77 -9.95
C LYS A 34 93.49 -16.15 -10.08
N THR A 35 93.82 -16.74 -8.94
CA THR A 35 94.36 -18.10 -8.86
C THR A 35 93.26 -19.15 -9.11
N VAL A 36 93.65 -20.37 -9.49
CA VAL A 36 92.69 -21.44 -9.84
C VAL A 36 91.67 -21.71 -8.73
N ALA A 37 92.08 -21.73 -7.47
CA ALA A 37 91.19 -21.97 -6.33
C ALA A 37 90.16 -20.84 -6.11
N GLU A 38 90.55 -19.59 -6.36
CA GLU A 38 89.64 -18.44 -6.26
C GLU A 38 88.65 -18.39 -7.43
N VAL A 39 89.06 -18.89 -8.60
CA VAL A 39 88.18 -19.06 -9.76
C VAL A 39 87.14 -20.16 -9.51
N GLU A 40 87.52 -21.28 -8.90
CA GLU A 40 86.58 -22.35 -8.51
C GLU A 40 85.52 -21.84 -7.54
N THR A 41 85.91 -21.03 -6.55
CA THR A 41 84.97 -20.42 -5.61
C THR A 41 84.00 -19.46 -6.31
N SER A 42 84.52 -18.61 -7.22
CA SER A 42 83.69 -17.68 -8.00
C SER A 42 82.74 -18.41 -8.97
N TYR A 43 83.15 -19.57 -9.48
CA TYR A 43 82.30 -20.44 -10.29
C TYR A 43 81.14 -21.03 -9.49
N GLU A 44 81.39 -21.51 -8.27
CA GLU A 44 80.34 -21.97 -7.36
C GLU A 44 79.36 -20.84 -6.99
N GLU A 45 79.86 -19.63 -6.73
CA GLU A 45 79.01 -18.44 -6.49
C GLU A 45 78.14 -18.07 -7.70
N MET A 46 78.65 -18.25 -8.93
CA MET A 46 77.91 -18.03 -10.17
C MET A 46 76.80 -19.08 -10.35
N ILE A 47 77.09 -20.37 -10.11
CA ILE A 47 76.07 -21.43 -10.16
C ILE A 47 74.95 -21.13 -9.15
N ASN A 48 75.32 -20.79 -7.91
CA ASN A 48 74.33 -20.46 -6.88
C ASN A 48 73.45 -19.26 -7.26
N GLU A 49 73.97 -18.27 -7.99
CA GLU A 49 73.15 -17.17 -8.48
C GLU A 49 72.21 -17.59 -9.61
N ILE A 50 72.64 -18.48 -10.52
CA ILE A 50 71.79 -19.04 -11.56
C ILE A 50 70.63 -19.81 -10.92
N ASP A 51 70.91 -20.68 -9.96
CA ASP A 51 69.89 -21.45 -9.23
C ASP A 51 68.89 -20.52 -8.52
N LEU A 52 69.39 -19.47 -7.88
CA LEU A 52 68.57 -18.47 -7.22
C LEU A 52 67.71 -17.68 -8.22
N PHE A 53 68.25 -17.33 -9.39
CA PHE A 53 67.51 -16.65 -10.45
C PHE A 53 66.40 -17.54 -11.00
N GLU A 54 66.68 -18.81 -11.30
CA GLU A 54 65.68 -19.79 -11.76
C GLU A 54 64.56 -19.99 -10.73
N PHE A 55 64.91 -20.09 -9.44
CA PHE A 55 63.93 -20.17 -8.37
C PHE A 55 63.02 -18.94 -8.31
N ASN A 56 63.59 -17.74 -8.36
CA ASN A 56 62.82 -16.49 -8.33
C ASN A 56 61.94 -16.34 -9.57
N LEU A 57 62.43 -16.73 -10.75
CA LEU A 57 61.66 -16.74 -12.00
C LEU A 57 60.42 -17.63 -11.88
N SER A 58 60.59 -18.85 -11.35
CA SER A 58 59.50 -19.80 -11.10
C SER A 58 58.47 -19.24 -10.11
N GLN A 59 58.94 -18.69 -8.97
CA GLN A 59 58.06 -18.07 -7.99
C GLN A 59 57.26 -16.91 -8.57
N ASN A 60 57.90 -16.02 -9.34
CA ASN A 60 57.23 -14.88 -9.95
C ASN A 60 56.18 -15.33 -10.97
N GLY A 61 56.44 -16.39 -11.73
CA GLY A 61 55.44 -17.02 -12.61
C GLY A 61 54.18 -17.43 -11.86
N ILE A 62 54.33 -18.14 -10.73
CA ILE A 62 53.20 -18.58 -9.90
C ILE A 62 52.45 -17.38 -9.31
N ARG A 63 53.16 -16.33 -8.90
CA ARG A 63 52.54 -15.11 -8.36
C ARG A 63 51.70 -14.38 -9.40
N VAL A 64 52.21 -14.24 -10.63
CA VAL A 64 51.48 -13.63 -11.74
C VAL A 64 50.22 -14.45 -12.05
N GLN A 65 50.34 -15.78 -12.15
CA GLN A 65 49.19 -16.65 -12.41
C GLN A 65 48.13 -16.56 -11.31
N THR A 66 48.56 -16.52 -10.03
CA THR A 66 47.66 -16.39 -8.89
C THR A 66 46.95 -15.03 -8.91
N ALA A 67 47.68 -13.94 -9.21
CA ALA A 67 47.10 -12.61 -9.33
C ALA A 67 46.07 -12.52 -10.46
N GLU A 68 46.33 -13.14 -11.62
CA GLU A 68 45.36 -13.21 -12.72
C GLU A 68 44.09 -13.97 -12.31
N HIS A 69 44.25 -15.10 -11.61
CA HIS A 69 43.13 -15.88 -11.08
C HIS A 69 42.32 -15.05 -10.06
N ASP A 70 42.97 -14.35 -9.15
CA ASP A 70 42.30 -13.50 -8.16
C ASP A 70 41.52 -12.36 -8.81
N VAL A 71 42.10 -11.71 -9.84
CA VAL A 71 41.40 -10.68 -10.63
C VAL A 71 40.16 -11.26 -11.31
N HIS A 72 40.25 -12.46 -11.88
CA HIS A 72 39.08 -13.12 -12.49
C HIS A 72 37.98 -13.39 -11.46
N LYS A 73 38.34 -13.94 -10.30
CA LYS A 73 37.40 -14.23 -9.22
C LYS A 73 36.72 -12.96 -8.68
N LEU A 74 37.48 -11.88 -8.50
CA LEU A 74 36.93 -10.59 -8.05
C LEU A 74 35.92 -10.01 -9.05
N LYS A 75 36.19 -10.12 -10.36
CA LYS A 75 35.25 -9.70 -11.40
C LYS A 75 33.96 -10.52 -11.40
N GLU A 76 34.06 -11.82 -11.16
CA GLU A 76 32.89 -12.68 -11.04
C GLU A 76 32.03 -12.29 -9.83
N GLN A 77 32.67 -12.05 -8.68
CA GLN A 77 31.98 -11.58 -7.47
C GLN A 77 31.32 -10.22 -7.66
N GLU A 78 31.98 -9.28 -8.35
CA GLU A 78 31.42 -7.98 -8.70
C GLU A 78 30.15 -8.13 -9.56
N SER A 79 30.19 -9.02 -10.56
CA SER A 79 29.03 -9.31 -11.41
C SER A 79 27.85 -9.91 -10.64
N VAL A 80 28.12 -10.84 -9.72
CA VAL A 80 27.09 -11.42 -8.85
C VAL A 80 26.48 -10.36 -7.94
N LEU A 81 27.32 -9.56 -7.27
CA LEU A 81 26.86 -8.48 -6.39
C LEU A 81 26.01 -7.46 -7.15
N GLY A 82 26.41 -7.09 -8.37
CA GLY A 82 25.64 -6.20 -9.24
C GLY A 82 24.24 -6.75 -9.55
N LYS A 83 24.12 -8.06 -9.82
CA LYS A 83 22.82 -8.72 -10.04
C LYS A 83 21.97 -8.72 -8.78
N GLU A 84 22.56 -9.01 -7.62
CA GLU A 84 21.85 -9.01 -6.33
C GLU A 84 21.32 -7.61 -5.97
N ILE A 85 22.12 -6.57 -6.20
CA ILE A 85 21.70 -5.17 -6.01
C ILE A 85 20.52 -4.83 -6.94
N ALA A 86 20.60 -5.20 -8.22
CA ALA A 86 19.52 -4.96 -9.18
C ALA A 86 18.22 -5.70 -8.77
N GLN A 87 18.33 -6.95 -8.34
CA GLN A 87 17.19 -7.73 -7.82
C GLN A 87 16.60 -7.13 -6.55
N GLY A 88 17.45 -6.69 -5.62
CA GLY A 88 17.03 -6.00 -4.40
C GLY A 88 16.28 -4.70 -4.71
N GLY A 89 16.79 -3.90 -5.65
CA GLY A 89 16.12 -2.71 -6.15
C GLY A 89 14.74 -3.01 -6.74
N GLY A 90 14.62 -4.06 -7.56
CA GLY A 90 13.33 -4.50 -8.10
C GLY A 90 12.33 -4.92 -7.01
N LYS A 91 12.79 -5.65 -5.98
CA LYS A 91 11.94 -6.02 -4.84
C LYS A 91 11.44 -4.82 -4.06
N ILE A 92 12.29 -3.80 -3.86
CA ILE A 92 11.90 -2.56 -3.16
C ILE A 92 10.79 -1.85 -3.93
N VAL A 93 10.91 -1.74 -5.25
CA VAL A 93 9.88 -1.12 -6.09
C VAL A 93 8.56 -1.89 -6.00
N ALA A 94 8.61 -3.21 -6.14
CA ALA A 94 7.42 -4.05 -6.02
C ALA A 94 6.73 -3.91 -4.65
N LEU A 95 7.50 -3.93 -3.56
CA LEU A 95 6.97 -3.75 -2.20
C LEU A 95 6.35 -2.37 -1.99
N LYS A 96 6.93 -1.32 -2.60
CA LYS A 96 6.38 0.03 -2.55
C LYS A 96 5.02 0.10 -3.24
N ASP A 97 4.87 -0.55 -4.40
CA ASP A 97 3.61 -0.57 -5.13
C ASP A 97 2.54 -1.35 -4.38
N SER A 98 2.88 -2.52 -3.83
CA SER A 98 1.99 -3.29 -2.94
C SER A 98 1.55 -2.49 -1.73
N LEU A 99 2.46 -1.75 -1.08
CA LEU A 99 2.12 -0.90 0.07
C LEU A 99 1.12 0.20 -0.28
N VAL A 100 1.20 0.78 -1.49
CA VAL A 100 0.23 1.78 -1.95
C VAL A 100 -1.14 1.14 -2.13
N GLN A 101 -1.20 -0.06 -2.72
CA GLN A 101 -2.46 -0.80 -2.90
C GLN A 101 -3.10 -1.16 -1.56
N GLU A 102 -2.33 -1.74 -0.63
CA GLU A 102 -2.84 -2.10 0.70
C GLU A 102 -3.35 -0.88 1.49
N ARG A 103 -2.68 0.28 1.36
CA ARG A 103 -3.15 1.52 1.98
C ARG A 103 -4.50 1.96 1.40
N GLN A 104 -4.69 1.79 0.09
CA GLN A 104 -5.94 2.12 -0.56
C GLN A 104 -7.06 1.18 -0.13
N GLU A 105 -6.80 -0.14 -0.08
CA GLU A 105 -7.77 -1.12 0.41
C GLU A 105 -8.19 -0.85 1.85
N ARG A 106 -7.23 -0.54 2.73
CA ARG A 106 -7.53 -0.14 4.11
C ARG A 106 -8.40 1.12 4.16
N LYS A 107 -8.12 2.14 3.33
CA LYS A 107 -8.94 3.36 3.27
C LYS A 107 -10.38 3.03 2.84
N HIS A 108 -10.54 2.16 1.84
CA HIS A 108 -11.87 1.71 1.43
C HIS A 108 -12.58 0.97 2.57
N GLN A 109 -11.88 0.10 3.31
CA GLN A 109 -12.44 -0.60 4.45
C GLN A 109 -12.89 0.37 5.56
N GLU A 110 -12.07 1.35 5.90
CA GLU A 110 -12.42 2.40 6.88
C GLU A 110 -13.64 3.21 6.43
N GLU A 111 -13.75 3.54 5.13
CA GLU A 111 -14.92 4.22 4.55
C GLU A 111 -16.18 3.35 4.63
N TYR A 112 -16.08 2.05 4.32
CA TYR A 112 -17.19 1.11 4.46
C TYR A 112 -17.65 0.96 5.90
N ASP A 113 -16.71 0.85 6.85
CA ASP A 113 -17.02 0.73 8.28
C ASP A 113 -17.72 2.00 8.80
N ALA A 114 -17.28 3.19 8.35
CA ALA A 114 -17.93 4.46 8.70
C ALA A 114 -19.36 4.55 8.15
N ILE A 115 -19.59 4.11 6.91
CA ILE A 115 -20.93 4.06 6.31
C ILE A 115 -21.80 3.05 7.06
N ALA A 116 -21.28 1.85 7.35
CA ALA A 116 -22.00 0.81 8.08
C ALA A 116 -22.41 1.29 9.48
N ALA A 117 -21.49 1.95 10.20
CA ALA A 117 -21.79 2.55 11.50
C ALA A 117 -22.91 3.60 11.41
N THR A 118 -22.93 4.41 10.35
CA THR A 118 -24.00 5.39 10.11
C THR A 118 -25.33 4.70 9.81
N ILE A 119 -25.33 3.66 8.97
CA ILE A 119 -26.54 2.88 8.63
C ILE A 119 -27.15 2.27 9.89
N LEU A 120 -26.32 1.72 10.78
CA LEU A 120 -26.76 1.10 12.04
C LEU A 120 -27.39 2.08 13.04
N GLN A 121 -27.19 3.40 12.89
CA GLN A 121 -27.86 4.41 13.70
C GLN A 121 -29.34 4.58 13.32
N HIS A 122 -29.72 4.17 12.11
CA HIS A 122 -31.10 4.25 11.64
C HIS A 122 -31.88 2.98 11.98
N HIS A 123 -33.20 3.12 12.19
CA HIS A 123 -34.07 1.98 12.43
C HIS A 123 -34.05 1.01 11.26
N ASP A 124 -34.16 -0.28 11.56
CA ASP A 124 -34.26 -1.29 10.52
C ASP A 124 -35.49 -1.05 9.64
N ARG A 125 -35.36 -1.34 8.34
CA ARG A 125 -36.41 -1.11 7.36
C ARG A 125 -37.69 -1.84 7.72
N ALA A 126 -37.59 -3.04 8.30
CA ALA A 126 -38.77 -3.81 8.70
C ALA A 126 -39.52 -3.14 9.86
N THR A 127 -38.81 -2.53 10.80
CA THR A 127 -39.41 -1.80 11.93
C THR A 127 -40.10 -0.54 11.44
N LEU A 128 -39.43 0.26 10.59
CA LEU A 128 -40.01 1.44 9.95
C LEU A 128 -41.26 1.11 9.13
N ALA A 129 -41.24 0.01 8.37
CA ALA A 129 -42.41 -0.41 7.59
C ALA A 129 -43.61 -0.75 8.48
N LYS A 130 -43.40 -1.45 9.60
CA LYS A 130 -44.47 -1.75 10.57
C LYS A 130 -45.03 -0.48 11.22
N GLU A 131 -44.17 0.47 11.55
CA GLU A 131 -44.57 1.74 12.13
C GLU A 131 -45.40 2.57 11.15
N VAL A 132 -45.00 2.60 9.88
CA VAL A 132 -45.78 3.21 8.78
C VAL A 132 -47.15 2.55 8.64
N ASP A 133 -47.22 1.21 8.60
CA ASP A 133 -48.48 0.48 8.49
C ASP A 133 -49.40 0.74 9.69
N SER A 134 -48.83 0.85 10.91
CA SER A 134 -49.58 1.21 12.11
C SER A 134 -50.16 2.61 12.01
N LEU A 135 -49.32 3.59 11.68
CA LEU A 135 -49.75 4.98 11.53
C LEU A 135 -50.82 5.14 10.44
N GLN A 136 -50.72 4.39 9.33
CA GLN A 136 -51.74 4.39 8.29
C GLN A 136 -53.09 3.86 8.77
N LYS A 137 -53.09 2.81 9.61
CA LYS A 137 -54.32 2.31 10.23
C LYS A 137 -54.91 3.32 11.20
N ASP A 138 -54.08 3.95 12.03
CA ASP A 138 -54.52 4.94 12.99
C ASP A 138 -55.16 6.14 12.28
N ILE A 139 -54.54 6.64 11.19
CA ILE A 139 -55.11 7.69 10.35
C ILE A 139 -56.47 7.27 9.77
N ALA A 140 -56.58 6.07 9.19
CA ALA A 140 -57.82 5.60 8.61
C ALA A 140 -58.95 5.49 9.65
N GLN A 141 -58.62 5.05 10.87
CA GLN A 141 -59.56 4.97 11.98
C GLN A 141 -60.01 6.36 12.42
N GLU A 142 -59.09 7.30 12.59
CA GLU A 142 -59.37 8.69 12.98
C GLU A 142 -60.24 9.40 11.93
N GLU A 143 -59.98 9.17 10.64
CA GLU A 143 -60.82 9.68 9.54
C GLU A 143 -62.24 9.11 9.57
N GLN A 144 -62.39 7.81 9.88
CA GLN A 144 -63.69 7.17 10.03
C GLN A 144 -64.47 7.75 11.20
N ASP A 145 -63.81 7.92 12.35
CA ASP A 145 -64.42 8.48 13.56
C ASP A 145 -64.81 9.95 13.36
N LYS A 146 -63.96 10.74 12.69
CA LYS A 146 -64.30 12.10 12.28
C LYS A 146 -65.54 12.12 11.39
N SER A 147 -65.59 11.29 10.34
CA SER A 147 -66.76 11.21 9.45
C SER A 147 -68.04 10.82 10.20
N ARG A 148 -67.93 9.91 11.18
CA ARG A 148 -69.05 9.52 12.03
C ARG A 148 -69.52 10.67 12.92
N GLN A 149 -68.60 11.41 13.54
CA GLN A 149 -68.93 12.58 14.35
C GLN A 149 -69.58 13.68 13.52
N ASP A 150 -69.06 13.96 12.32
CA ASP A 150 -69.63 14.96 11.40
C ASP A 150 -71.09 14.61 11.04
N ARG A 151 -71.37 13.34 10.71
CA ARG A 151 -72.75 12.87 10.45
C ARG A 151 -73.67 13.01 11.66
N MET A 152 -73.14 12.73 12.86
CA MET A 152 -73.91 12.87 14.09
C MET A 152 -74.23 14.34 14.40
N LEU A 153 -73.27 15.25 14.20
CA LEU A 153 -73.49 16.68 14.35
C LEU A 153 -74.50 17.19 13.32
N GLU A 154 -74.42 16.77 12.07
CA GLU A 154 -75.38 17.14 11.03
C GLU A 154 -76.80 16.66 11.38
N MET A 155 -76.95 15.43 11.86
CA MET A 155 -78.24 14.90 12.32
C MET A 155 -78.79 15.72 13.48
N ARG A 156 -77.97 16.03 14.49
CA ARG A 156 -78.39 16.87 15.62
C ARG A 156 -78.77 18.27 15.18
N SER A 157 -78.04 18.86 14.24
CA SER A 157 -78.38 20.16 13.65
C SER A 157 -79.75 20.13 12.98
N LYS A 158 -80.08 19.07 12.23
CA LYS A 158 -81.40 18.89 11.61
C LYS A 158 -82.51 18.69 12.66
N GLN A 159 -82.24 17.93 13.72
CA GLN A 159 -83.18 17.75 14.83
C GLN A 159 -83.45 19.06 15.57
N PHE A 160 -82.42 19.88 15.81
CA PHE A 160 -82.59 21.20 16.42
C PHE A 160 -83.38 22.16 15.51
N GLN A 161 -83.13 22.15 14.20
CA GLN A 161 -83.91 22.94 13.25
C GLN A 161 -85.39 22.54 13.27
N LEU A 162 -85.68 21.24 13.26
CA LEU A 162 -87.06 20.75 13.36
C LEU A 162 -87.73 21.16 14.68
N LEU A 163 -87.00 21.09 15.79
CA LEU A 163 -87.52 21.54 17.08
C LEU A 163 -87.85 23.04 17.06
N LEU A 164 -86.96 23.86 16.50
CA LEU A 164 -87.20 25.30 16.37
C LEU A 164 -88.44 25.59 15.52
N THR A 165 -88.59 24.94 14.36
CA THR A 165 -89.79 25.13 13.53
C THR A 165 -91.06 24.69 14.27
N THR A 166 -91.03 23.57 15.02
CA THR A 166 -92.21 23.17 15.81
C THR A 166 -92.52 24.14 16.95
N ILE A 167 -91.51 24.79 17.54
CA ILE A 167 -91.73 25.84 18.54
C ILE A 167 -92.36 27.06 17.87
N GLU A 168 -91.85 27.48 16.71
CA GLU A 168 -92.42 28.57 15.92
C GLU A 168 -93.88 28.29 15.54
N ASP A 169 -94.19 27.07 15.06
CA ASP A 169 -95.55 26.65 14.72
C ASP A 169 -96.49 26.70 15.95
N LEU A 170 -96.02 26.21 17.12
CA LEU A 170 -96.80 26.27 18.36
C LEU A 170 -96.98 27.70 18.88
N GLU A 171 -95.97 28.57 18.72
CA GLU A 171 -96.07 29.99 19.02
C GLU A 171 -97.08 30.69 18.11
N GLU A 172 -97.11 30.33 16.81
CA GLU A 172 -98.10 30.83 15.85
C GLU A 172 -99.51 30.34 16.18
N GLU A 173 -99.67 29.05 16.54
CA GLU A 173 -100.95 28.48 16.99
C GLU A 173 -101.46 29.16 18.27
N LEU A 174 -100.58 29.40 19.26
CA LEU A 174 -100.92 30.14 20.49
C LEU A 174 -101.30 31.60 20.24
N VAL A 175 -100.76 32.23 19.20
CA VAL A 175 -101.17 33.58 18.78
C VAL A 175 -102.53 33.52 18.08
N GLY A 176 -102.74 32.55 17.18
CA GLY A 176 -104.03 32.34 16.52
C GLY A 176 -105.17 32.00 17.48
N GLU A 177 -104.94 31.14 18.48
CA GLU A 177 -105.93 30.80 19.51
C GLU A 177 -106.30 32.00 20.39
N LYS A 178 -105.37 32.96 20.60
CA LYS A 178 -105.69 34.21 21.30
C LYS A 178 -106.56 35.13 20.46
N ASP A 179 -106.30 35.21 19.16
CA ASP A 179 -107.11 36.01 18.25
C ASP A 179 -108.53 35.42 18.11
N ASP A 180 -108.67 34.08 18.07
CA ASP A 180 -109.96 33.38 18.05
C ASP A 180 -110.74 33.48 19.38
N ALA A 181 -110.05 33.47 20.52
CA ALA A 181 -110.67 33.65 21.84
C ALA A 181 -111.14 35.10 22.10
N GLU A 182 -110.52 36.09 21.46
CA GLU A 182 -111.00 37.47 21.48
C GLU A 182 -112.22 37.68 20.57
N ASP A 183 -112.34 36.94 19.46
CA ASP A 183 -113.52 36.99 18.57
C ASP A 183 -114.75 36.24 19.13
N ASP A 184 -114.57 35.12 19.84
CA ASP A 184 -115.67 34.37 20.47
C ASP A 184 -116.22 35.08 21.73
N ALA A 185 -115.41 35.89 22.40
CA ALA A 185 -115.84 36.76 23.50
C ALA A 185 -116.64 37.99 23.05
N MET A 186 -116.64 38.32 21.75
CA MET A 186 -117.48 39.39 21.17
C MET A 186 -118.87 38.89 20.70
N GLN A 187 -119.17 37.59 20.74
CA GLN A 187 -120.46 37.03 20.26
C GLN A 187 -121.43 36.52 21.35
N THR A 188 -121.08 36.62 22.65
CA THR A 188 -122.02 36.43 23.78
C THR A 188 -122.57 37.75 24.30
#